data_AF-A0A942W4I9-F1
#
_entry.id   AF-A0A942W4I9-F1
#
_cell.length_a   1.000
_cell.length_b   1.000
_cell.length_c   1.000
_cell.angle_alpha   90.00
_cell.angle_beta   90.00
_cell.angle_gamma   90.00
#
_symmetry.space_group_name_H-M   'P 1'
#
loop_
_entity.id
_entity.type
_entity.pdbx_description
1 polymer ?
#
loop_
_entity_poly.entity_id
_entity_poly.type
_entity_poly.pdbx_seq_one_letter_code
_entity_poly.pdbx_strand_id
1 'polypeptide(L)' 'MKKYTEYVINSVKYGYTNGVIKGIHNKIKAIKRIAFSYKLFYNFRNRILIMNHLICVKKAV' A
#
# COMPACT_ATOMS: atom_id res chain seq x y z
N MET A 1 26.87 -10.49 11.91
CA MET A 1 25.85 -9.54 12.41
C MET A 1 26.05 -8.07 11.98
N LYS A 2 27.25 -7.60 11.61
CA LYS A 2 27.52 -6.20 11.22
C LYS A 2 26.72 -5.64 10.02
N LYS A 3 26.11 -6.47 9.17
CA LYS A 3 25.46 -6.02 7.92
C LYS A 3 24.17 -5.22 8.16
N TYR A 4 23.51 -5.39 9.30
CA TYR A 4 22.21 -4.75 9.58
C TYR A 4 22.21 -3.79 10.76
N THR A 5 23.33 -3.65 11.47
CA THR A 5 23.44 -2.81 12.68
C THR A 5 23.08 -1.36 12.41
N GLU A 6 23.44 -0.83 11.24
CA GLU A 6 23.11 0.54 10.86
C GLU A 6 21.61 0.77 10.64
N TYR A 7 20.90 -0.20 10.04
CA TYR A 7 19.44 -0.13 9.89
C TYR A 7 18.72 -0.23 11.23
N VAL A 8 19.23 -1.03 12.17
CA VAL A 8 18.69 -1.12 13.53
C VAL A 8 18.87 0.22 14.25
N ILE A 9 20.07 0.80 14.21
CA ILE A 9 20.34 2.12 14.80
C ILE A 9 19.43 3.20 14.19
N ASN A 10 19.28 3.22 12.86
CA ASN A 10 18.39 4.16 12.17
C ASN A 10 16.91 3.94 12.54
N SER A 11 16.46 2.70 12.73
CA SER A 11 15.08 2.41 13.12
C SER A 11 14.71 2.88 14.53
N VAL A 12 15.71 3.00 15.41
CA VAL A 12 15.54 3.54 16.78
C VAL A 12 15.73 5.06 16.78
N LYS A 13 16.66 5.58 15.96
CA LYS A 13 16.99 7.00 15.86
C LYS A 13 15.89 7.85 15.23
N TYR A 14 15.19 7.30 14.23
CA TYR A 14 14.15 8.00 13.49
C TYR A 14 12.77 7.44 13.81
N GLY A 15 11.78 8.32 14.02
CA GLY A 15 10.37 7.92 14.25
C GLY A 15 9.65 7.37 13.01
N TYR A 16 10.33 7.32 11.86
CA TYR A 16 9.78 6.79 10.62
C TYR A 16 9.89 5.27 10.60
N THR A 17 8.76 4.59 10.55
CA THR A 17 8.72 3.13 10.44
C THR A 17 8.18 2.72 9.08
N ASN A 18 8.66 1.59 8.55
CA ASN A 18 8.11 0.97 7.34
C ASN A 18 6.69 0.40 7.54
N GLY A 19 6.07 0.60 8.71
CA GLY A 19 4.75 0.05 9.06
C GLY A 19 3.65 0.52 8.11
N VAL A 20 3.63 1.81 7.76
CA VAL A 20 2.64 2.38 6.84
C VAL A 20 2.77 1.75 5.44
N ILE A 21 3.99 1.66 4.93
CA ILE A 21 4.29 1.03 3.61
C ILE A 21 3.86 -0.44 3.63
N LYS A 22 4.18 -1.17 4.71
CA LYS A 22 3.80 -2.57 4.87
C LYS A 22 2.27 -2.76 4.93
N GLY A 23 1.57 -1.83 5.58
CA GLY A 23 0.11 -1.79 5.62
C GLY A 23 -0.51 -1.61 4.24
N ILE A 24 0.00 -0.64 3.47
CA ILE A 24 -0.44 -0.39 2.08
C ILE A 24 -0.20 -1.63 1.20
N HIS A 25 0.99 -2.24 1.28
CA HIS A 25 1.30 -3.46 0.53
C HIS A 25 0.38 -4.63 0.89
N ASN A 26 0.06 -4.83 2.17
CA ASN A 26 -0.89 -5.87 2.58
C ASN A 26 -2.30 -5.61 2.03
N LYS A 27 -2.76 -4.36 2.04
CA LYS A 27 -4.05 -3.97 1.47
C LYS A 27 -4.11 -4.25 -0.03
N ILE A 28 -3.07 -3.89 -0.79
CA ILE A 28 -2.98 -4.21 -2.23
C ILE A 28 -2.97 -5.73 -2.46
N LYS A 29 -2.22 -6.50 -1.65
CA LYS A 29 -2.22 -7.98 -1.75
C LYS A 29 -3.60 -8.57 -1.49
N ALA A 30 -4.35 -8.05 -0.51
CA ALA A 30 -5.72 -8.49 -0.23
C ALA A 30 -6.66 -8.18 -1.42
N ILE A 31 -6.58 -6.97 -1.99
CA ILE A 31 -7.36 -6.60 -3.18
C ILE A 31 -7.00 -7.51 -4.35
N LYS A 32 -5.70 -7.80 -4.57
CA LYS A 32 -5.25 -8.71 -5.63
C LYS A 32 -5.85 -10.12 -5.51
N ARG A 33 -6.05 -10.63 -4.29
CA ARG A 33 -6.65 -11.97 -4.06
C ARG A 33 -8.13 -12.04 -4.45
N ILE A 34 -8.87 -10.95 -4.33
CA ILE A 34 -10.29 -10.88 -4.73
C ILE A 34 -10.47 -10.35 -6.16
N ALA A 35 -9.38 -9.96 -6.82
CA ALA A 35 -9.36 -9.26 -8.10
C ALA A 35 -9.40 -10.16 -9.35
N PHE A 36 -9.63 -11.47 -9.19
CA PHE A 36 -9.64 -12.42 -10.32
C PHE A 36 -10.66 -12.07 -11.42
N SER A 37 -11.71 -11.32 -11.09
CA SER A 37 -12.77 -10.92 -12.01
C SER A 37 -12.48 -9.63 -12.80
N TYR A 38 -11.38 -8.91 -12.53
CA TYR A 38 -11.05 -7.70 -13.28
C TYR A 38 -10.48 -8.04 -14.66
N LYS A 39 -11.25 -7.78 -15.71
CA LYS A 39 -10.86 -7.97 -17.11
C LYS A 39 -9.77 -7.00 -17.60
N LEU A 40 -9.62 -5.85 -16.93
CA LEU A 40 -8.69 -4.78 -17.29
C LEU A 40 -7.91 -4.33 -16.05
N PHE A 41 -6.58 -4.21 -16.19
CA PHE A 41 -5.70 -3.71 -15.12
C PHE A 41 -6.11 -2.31 -14.64
N TYR A 42 -6.63 -1.48 -15.55
CA TYR A 42 -7.14 -0.14 -15.22
C TYR A 42 -8.20 -0.18 -14.10
N ASN A 43 -9.12 -1.15 -14.14
CA ASN A 43 -10.17 -1.28 -13.13
C ASN A 43 -9.60 -1.73 -11.78
N PHE A 44 -8.60 -2.62 -11.79
CA PHE A 44 -7.87 -3.03 -10.59
C PHE A 44 -7.11 -1.85 -9.96
N ARG A 45 -6.42 -1.05 -10.77
CA ARG A 45 -5.73 0.17 -10.33
C ARG A 45 -6.70 1.18 -9.72
N ASN A 46 -7.83 1.44 -10.37
CA ASN A 46 -8.85 2.35 -9.85
C ASN A 46 -9.42 1.87 -8.52
N ARG A 47 -9.67 0.56 -8.37
CA ARG A 47 -10.10 -0.03 -7.10
C ARG A 47 -9.09 0.22 -5.98
N ILE A 48 -7.79 0.03 -6.24
CA ILE A 48 -6.72 0.31 -5.26
C ILE A 48 -6.72 1.79 -4.85
N LEU A 49 -6.86 2.70 -5.81
CA LEU A 49 -6.82 4.13 -5.56
C LEU A 49 -8.03 4.61 -4.75
N ILE A 50 -9.23 4.10 -5.07
CA ILE A 50 -10.46 4.37 -4.32
C ILE A 50 -10.34 3.81 -2.88
N MET A 51 -9.87 2.56 -2.73
CA MET A 51 -9.76 1.92 -1.41
C MET A 51 -8.72 2.57 -0.51
N ASN A 52 -7.72 3.24 -1.06
CA ASN A 52 -6.74 4.02 -0.29
C ASN A 52 -7.13 5.50 -0.15
N HIS A 53 -8.34 5.89 -0.58
CA HIS A 53 -8.83 7.28 -0.54
C HIS A 53 -7.90 8.28 -1.25
N LEU A 54 -7.15 7.80 -2.26
CA LEU A 54 -6.20 8.63 -3.03
C LEU A 54 -6.86 9.37 -4.18
N ILE A 55 -8.09 8.97 -4.55
CA ILE A 55 -8.90 9.64 -5.57
C ILE A 55 -10.24 9.99 -4.93
N CYS A 56 -10.67 11.24 -5.09
CA CYS A 56 -12.03 11.65 -4.82
C CYS A 56 -12.89 11.34 -6.05
N VAL A 57 -13.85 10.43 -5.92
CA VAL A 57 -14.86 10.20 -6.96
C VAL A 57 -15.85 11.35 -6.85
N LYS A 58 -15.85 12.24 -7.85
CA LYS A 58 -16.89 13.28 -7.94
C LYS A 58 -18.25 12.58 -8.02
N LYS A 59 -19.11 12.86 -7.06
CA LYS A 59 -20.48 12.38 -7.08
C LYS A 59 -21.17 13.09 -8.25
N ALA A 60 -21.63 12.33 -9.22
CA ALA A 60 -22.46 12.89 -10.28
C ALA A 60 -23.73 13.42 -9.61
N VAL A 61 -23.90 14.74 -9.67
CA VAL A 61 -25.16 15.42 -9.34
C VAL A 61 -26.07 15.29 -10.54
#